data_AF-A0AAW5MGF9-F1
#
_entry.id   AF-A0AAW5MGF9-F1
#
_cell.length_a   1.000
_cell.length_b   1.000
_cell.length_c   1.000
_cell.angle_alpha   90.00
_cell.angle_beta   90.00
_cell.angle_gamma   90.00
#
_symmetry.space_group_name_H-M   'P 1'
#
loop_
_entity.id
_entity.type
_entity.pdbx_description
1 polymer ?
#
loop_
_entity_poly.entity_id
_entity_poly.type
_entity_poly.pdbx_seq_one_letter_code
_entity_poly.pdbx_strand_id
1 'polypeptide(L)' 'MNVSKLSITVEVDGKPCFVKVDPEHTEIILHMLQGLSPTRSLEVIRAPADFKFTTLGELRKEAICTTN' A
#
# COMPACT_ATOMS: atom_id res chain seq x y z
N MET A 1 9.73 14.29 1.80
CA MET A 1 9.55 13.54 3.04
C MET A 1 10.45 12.30 2.98
N ASN A 2 11.21 11.98 4.03
CA ASN A 2 12.11 10.82 4.01
C ASN A 2 11.39 9.61 4.63
N VAL A 3 11.17 8.55 3.85
CA VAL A 3 10.63 7.28 4.34
C VAL A 3 11.77 6.54 5.04
N SER A 4 11.73 6.44 6.36
CA SER A 4 12.79 5.79 7.15
C SER A 4 12.60 4.27 7.30
N LYS A 5 11.35 3.78 7.18
CA LYS A 5 10.98 2.37 7.29
C LYS A 5 9.77 2.09 6.38
N LEU A 6 9.77 0.93 5.74
CA LEU A 6 8.66 0.42 4.95
C LEU A 6 8.17 -0.89 5.57
N SER A 7 6.85 -1.03 5.68
CA SER A 7 6.20 -2.29 6.08
C SER A 7 5.01 -2.53 5.17
N ILE A 8 4.82 -3.78 4.76
CA ILE A 8 3.68 -4.20 3.94
C ILE A 8 2.77 -4.98 4.85
N THR A 9 1.54 -4.51 5.00
CA THR A 9 0.51 -5.19 5.78
C THR A 9 -0.51 -5.78 4.83
N VAL A 10 -0.86 -7.05 5.05
CA VAL A 10 -1.83 -7.81 4.27
C VAL A 10 -2.81 -8.48 5.20
N GLU A 11 -4.00 -8.81 4.71
CA GLU A 11 -4.93 -9.67 5.45
C GLU A 11 -4.80 -11.11 4.97
N VAL A 12 -4.63 -12.05 5.91
CA VAL A 12 -4.64 -13.50 5.65
C VAL A 12 -5.63 -14.12 6.63
N ASP A 13 -6.62 -14.84 6.10
CA ASP A 13 -7.70 -15.46 6.89
C ASP A 13 -8.40 -14.49 7.86
N GLY A 14 -8.69 -13.27 7.41
CA GLY A 14 -9.35 -12.23 8.21
C GLY A 14 -8.46 -11.59 9.28
N LYS A 15 -7.14 -11.83 9.27
CA LYS A 15 -6.19 -11.28 10.24
C LYS A 15 -5.12 -10.43 9.57
N PRO A 16 -4.80 -9.23 10.10
CA PRO A 16 -3.72 -8.42 9.59
C PRO A 16 -2.37 -9.07 9.93
N CYS A 17 -1.54 -9.25 8.91
CA CYS A 17 -0.23 -9.84 8.97
C CYS A 17 0.78 -8.88 8.32
N PHE A 18 1.99 -8.82 8.87
CA PHE A 18 3.11 -8.13 8.21
C PHE A 18 3.82 -9.11 7.29
N VAL A 19 4.09 -8.68 6.06
CA VAL A 19 4.92 -9.45 5.14
C VAL A 19 6.37 -9.33 5.59
N LYS A 20 7.00 -10.48 5.85
CA LYS A 20 8.44 -10.52 6.07
C LYS A 20 9.14 -10.35 4.72
N VAL A 21 9.94 -9.30 4.61
CA VAL A 21 10.69 -8.95 3.40
C VAL A 21 12.15 -8.77 3.78
N ASP A 22 13.05 -9.33 2.98
CA ASP A 22 14.49 -9.08 3.18
C ASP A 22 14.83 -7.60 2.88
N PRO A 23 15.85 -7.03 3.54
CA PRO A 23 16.21 -5.62 3.35
C PRO A 23 16.42 -5.24 1.88
N GLU A 24 17.08 -6.08 1.09
CA GLU A 24 17.35 -5.86 -0.33
C GLU A 24 16.06 -5.77 -1.17
N HIS A 25 15.06 -6.58 -0.85
CA HIS A 25 13.76 -6.56 -1.52
C HIS A 25 12.91 -5.35 -1.11
N THR A 26 13.18 -4.75 0.05
CA THR A 26 12.44 -3.57 0.55
C THR A 26 12.69 -2.35 -0.32
N GLU A 27 13.92 -2.14 -0.79
CA GLU A 27 14.30 -1.05 -1.69
C GLU A 27 13.63 -1.20 -3.07
N ILE A 28 13.61 -2.42 -3.62
CA ILE A 28 12.92 -2.72 -4.89
C ILE A 28 11.43 -2.36 -4.78
N ILE A 29 10.77 -2.78 -3.71
CA ILE A 29 9.34 -2.51 -3.51
C ILE A 29 9.09 -1.00 -3.40
N LEU A 30 9.96 -0.27 -2.68
CA LEU A 30 9.86 1.18 -2.59
C LEU A 30 9.95 1.83 -3.98
N HIS A 31 10.89 1.41 -4.82
CA HIS A 31 11.02 1.92 -6.19
C HIS A 31 9.84 1.55 -7.08
N MET A 32 9.28 0.35 -6.94
CA MET A 32 8.07 -0.03 -7.66
C MET A 32 6.90 0.89 -7.29
N LEU A 33 6.68 1.14 -5.99
CA LEU A 33 5.64 2.05 -5.52
C LEU A 33 5.86 3.49 -6.01
N GLN A 34 7.10 3.98 -6.02
CA GLN A 34 7.43 5.29 -6.59
C GLN A 34 7.17 5.35 -8.10
N GLY A 35 7.48 4.28 -8.83
CA GLY A 35 7.25 4.18 -10.28
C GLY A 35 5.77 4.19 -10.68
N LEU A 36 4.87 3.74 -9.79
CA LEU A 36 3.42 3.81 -9.98
C LEU A 36 2.85 5.22 -9.75
N SER A 37 3.60 6.10 -9.08
CA SER A 37 3.17 7.47 -8.83
C SER A 37 3.41 8.36 -10.06
N PRO A 38 2.41 9.17 -10.49
CA PRO A 38 2.60 10.14 -11.58
C PRO A 38 3.73 11.14 -11.32
N THR A 39 3.98 11.45 -10.05
CA THR A 39 5.03 12.41 -9.64
C THR A 39 6.37 11.74 -9.37
N ARG A 40 6.47 10.41 -9.55
CA ARG A 40 7.63 9.58 -9.18
C ARG A 40 8.02 9.68 -7.70
N SER A 41 7.10 10.16 -6.87
CA SER A 41 7.26 10.28 -5.43
C SER A 41 6.08 9.63 -4.73
N LEU A 42 6.34 8.99 -3.59
CA LEU A 42 5.28 8.43 -2.76
C LEU A 42 4.58 9.57 -2.01
N GLU A 43 3.33 9.82 -2.34
CA GLU A 43 2.47 10.67 -1.52
C GLU A 43 2.02 9.87 -0.30
N VAL A 44 2.59 10.21 0.86
CA VAL A 44 2.28 9.53 2.12
C VAL A 44 1.38 10.43 2.94
N ILE A 45 0.14 9.99 3.13
CA ILE A 45 -0.81 10.61 4.06
C ILE A 45 -0.84 9.83 5.37
N ARG A 46 -1.22 10.50 6.46
CA ARG A 46 -1.43 9.80 7.73
C ARG A 46 -2.68 8.92 7.61
N ALA A 47 -2.57 7.68 8.08
CA ALA A 47 -3.75 6.84 8.20
C ALA A 47 -4.77 7.51 9.15
N PRO A 48 -6.06 7.55 8.78
CA PRO A 48 -7.13 7.94 9.69
C PRO A 48 -7.12 7.08 10.95
N ALA A 49 -7.60 7.62 12.08
CA ALA A 49 -7.63 6.91 13.36
C ALA A 49 -8.51 5.64 13.32
N ASP A 50 -9.44 5.58 12.37
CA ASP A 50 -10.43 4.52 12.14
C ASP A 50 -10.14 3.68 10.90
N PHE A 51 -8.91 3.71 10.38
CA PHE A 51 -8.53 2.94 9.19
C PHE A 51 -8.83 1.44 9.37
N LYS A 52 -9.56 0.87 8.41
CA LYS A 52 -9.83 -0.56 8.31
C LYS A 52 -9.22 -1.09 7.01
N PHE A 53 -8.78 -2.34 7.04
CA PHE A 53 -8.44 -3.05 5.82
C PHE A 53 -9.70 -3.19 4.96
N THR A 54 -9.61 -2.76 3.72
CA THR A 54 -10.62 -3.03 2.69
C THR A 54 -10.15 -4.22 1.87
N THR A 55 -11.07 -5.10 1.48
CA THR A 55 -10.70 -6.27 0.67
C THR A 55 -10.28 -5.83 -0.75
N LEU A 56 -9.35 -6.56 -1.38
CA LEU A 56 -8.97 -6.28 -2.77
C LEU A 56 -10.15 -6.35 -3.75
N GLY A 57 -11.17 -7.17 -3.42
CA GLY A 57 -12.40 -7.28 -4.19
C GLY A 57 -13.28 -6.02 -4.14
N GLU A 58 -13.31 -5.32 -3.00
CA GLU A 58 -14.03 -4.05 -2.84
C GLU A 58 -13.34 -2.92 -3.60
N LEU A 59 -12.00 -2.83 -3.52
CA LEU A 59 -11.21 -1.86 -4.30
C LEU A 59 -11.44 -1.99 -5.81
N ARG A 60 -11.60 -3.22 -6.31
CA ARG A 60 -11.90 -3.47 -7.73
C ARG A 60 -13.30 -2.98 -8.12
N LYS A 61 -14.28 -3.00 -7.23
CA LYS A 61 -15.64 -2.49 -7.50
C LYS A 61 -15.66 -0.97 -7.53
N GLU A 62 -14.96 -0.31 -6.61
CA GLU A 62 -14.87 1.15 -6.56
C GLU A 62 -14.21 1.74 -7.81
N ALA A 63 -13.12 1.11 -8.29
CA ALA A 63 -12.44 1.54 -9.52
C ALA A 63 -13.31 1.47 -10.78
N ILE A 64 -14.28 0.55 -10.82
CA ILE A 64 -15.21 0.39 -11.96
C ILE A 64 -16.31 1.46 -11.93
N CYS A 65 -16.73 1.90 -10.74
CA CYS A 65 -17.80 2.90 -10.58
C CYS A 65 -17.34 4.34 -10.80
N THR A 66 -16.04 4.62 -10.83
CA THR A 66 -15.48 5.97 -11.09
C THR A 66 -15.22 6.29 -12.56
N THR A 67 -15.46 5.35 -13.48
CA THR A 67 -15.44 5.61 -14.93
C THR A 67 -16.83 6.04 -15.41
N ASN A 68 -17.14 7.33 -15.28
CA ASN A 68 -18.19 8.02 -16.04
C ASN A 68 -17.56 9.19 -16.80
#